data_AF-A0A2Z4K216-F1
#
_entry.id   AF-A0A2Z4K216-F1
#
_cell.length_a   1.000
_cell.length_b   1.000
_cell.length_c   1.000
_cell.angle_alpha   90.00
_cell.angle_beta   90.00
_cell.angle_gamma   90.00
#
_symmetry.space_group_name_H-M   'P 1'
#
loop_
_entity.id
_entity.type
_entity.pdbx_description
1 polymer ?
#
loop_
_entity_poly.entity_id
_entity_poly.type
_entity_poly.pdbx_seq_one_letter_code
_entity_poly.pdbx_strand_id
1 'polypeptide(L)'
;MFIETETTPNPSSLKFLPGRTVMPSGTREFASPEAAEASPLAQAIFDTGEVVNVFYGWDFVTVTAAPGVDWSALKPQVHAILLDHFVSEAPLFTGGSADGITVPPEETQMAVEDREEDAEIIASINELLETRIRPAVAGDGGDIAYRGFSDGVVYLTLQGACAGCPSSTATLKHGIESLLKHYVPEVVEVRAA
;
A
#
# COMPACT_ATOMS: atom_id res chain seq x y z
N MET A 1 -5.48 13.96 20.60
CA MET A 1 -4.72 13.43 19.45
C MET A 1 -5.05 14.28 18.24
N PHE A 2 -4.06 14.62 17.41
CA PHE A 2 -4.25 15.42 16.20
C PHE A 2 -3.85 14.56 14.99
N ILE A 3 -4.71 14.51 13.97
CA ILE A 3 -4.47 13.73 12.75
C ILE A 3 -4.27 14.72 11.62
N GLU A 4 -3.06 14.72 11.05
CA GLU A 4 -2.73 15.54 9.88
C GLU A 4 -3.28 14.88 8.61
N THR A 5 -3.52 15.68 7.58
CA THR A 5 -4.00 15.17 6.29
C THR A 5 -3.18 15.79 5.17
N GLU A 6 -2.61 14.93 4.34
CA GLU A 6 -1.83 15.28 3.17
C GLU A 6 -2.58 14.85 1.90
N THR A 7 -2.48 15.68 0.87
CA THR A 7 -2.94 15.32 -0.47
C THR A 7 -1.94 14.38 -1.11
N THR A 8 -2.43 13.37 -1.82
CA THR A 8 -1.59 12.50 -2.65
C THR A 8 -1.63 12.93 -4.12
N PRO A 9 -0.72 12.44 -4.98
CA PRO A 9 -0.85 12.63 -6.42
C PRO A 9 -2.15 12.06 -7.01
N ASN A 10 -2.82 11.15 -6.31
CA ASN A 10 -4.13 10.63 -6.68
C ASN A 10 -5.24 11.51 -6.06
N PRO A 11 -6.04 12.24 -6.85
CA PRO A 11 -7.06 13.15 -6.31
C PRO A 11 -8.18 12.44 -5.54
N SER A 12 -8.35 11.13 -5.77
CA SER A 12 -9.33 10.31 -5.04
C SER A 12 -8.80 9.82 -3.71
N SER A 13 -7.51 9.98 -3.42
CA SER A 13 -6.86 9.45 -2.22
C SER A 13 -6.28 10.54 -1.33
N LEU A 14 -6.56 10.45 -0.03
CA LEU A 14 -5.92 11.28 0.99
C LEU A 14 -5.11 10.42 1.95
N LYS A 15 -3.98 10.97 2.39
CA LYS A 15 -3.10 10.37 3.38
C LYS A 15 -3.35 11.02 4.74
N PHE A 16 -3.61 10.20 5.75
CA PHE A 16 -3.89 10.61 7.11
C PHE A 16 -2.72 10.22 8.01
N LEU A 17 -2.13 11.19 8.70
CA LEU A 17 -1.00 10.97 9.59
C LEU A 17 -1.45 11.12 11.05
N PRO A 18 -1.65 10.02 11.78
CA PRO A 18 -2.05 10.05 13.19
C PRO A 18 -0.96 10.55 14.15
N GLY A 19 0.26 10.84 13.66
CA GLY A 19 1.38 11.27 14.50
C GLY A 19 1.97 10.13 15.35
N ARG A 20 1.69 8.87 15.01
CA ARG A 20 2.23 7.67 15.65
C ARG A 20 2.35 6.54 14.63
N THR A 21 3.15 5.52 14.95
CA THR A 21 3.25 4.30 14.13
C THR A 21 1.89 3.61 14.01
N VAL A 22 1.54 3.25 12.78
CA VAL A 22 0.34 2.47 12.42
C VAL A 22 0.75 1.01 12.21
N MET A 23 1.62 0.75 11.23
CA MET A 23 2.19 -0.58 10.96
C MET A 23 3.68 -0.61 11.31
N PRO A 24 4.10 -1.26 12.41
CA PRO A 24 5.51 -1.34 12.80
C PRO A 24 6.33 -2.29 11.91
N SER A 25 5.70 -2.98 10.95
CA SER A 25 6.38 -3.81 9.96
C SER A 25 5.42 -4.10 8.81
N GLY A 26 5.92 -4.04 7.58
CA GLY A 26 5.13 -4.30 6.39
C GLY A 26 4.02 -3.26 6.18
N THR A 27 3.11 -3.59 5.28
CA THR A 27 1.98 -2.75 4.90
C THR A 27 0.75 -3.64 4.71
N ARG A 28 -0.44 -3.06 4.77
CA ARG A 28 -1.68 -3.82 4.52
C ARG A 28 -2.64 -2.99 3.68
N GLU A 29 -3.17 -3.61 2.64
CA GLU A 29 -4.18 -3.04 1.77
C GLU A 29 -5.52 -3.76 1.94
N PHE A 30 -6.59 -3.00 1.93
CA PHE A 30 -7.97 -3.46 1.98
C PHE A 30 -8.68 -2.87 0.76
N ALA A 31 -8.88 -3.69 -0.27
CA ALA A 31 -9.48 -3.27 -1.53
C ALA A 31 -10.99 -3.61 -1.63
N SER A 32 -11.59 -4.14 -0.56
CA SER A 32 -13.02 -4.43 -0.48
C SER A 32 -13.52 -4.42 0.97
N PRO A 33 -14.83 -4.27 1.20
CA PRO A 33 -15.43 -4.39 2.54
C PRO A 33 -15.12 -5.73 3.21
N GLU A 34 -15.14 -6.84 2.45
CA GLU A 34 -14.86 -8.18 2.98
C GLU A 34 -13.42 -8.30 3.45
N ALA A 35 -12.45 -7.76 2.69
CA ALA A 35 -11.06 -7.73 3.13
C ALA A 35 -10.89 -6.88 4.41
N ALA A 36 -11.67 -5.80 4.54
CA ALA A 36 -11.63 -4.88 5.66
C ALA A 36 -12.10 -5.50 6.99
N GLU A 37 -12.88 -6.59 6.97
CA GLU A 37 -13.31 -7.31 8.18
C GLU A 37 -12.14 -7.77 9.07
N ALA A 38 -10.95 -7.95 8.49
CA ALA A 38 -9.74 -8.30 9.24
C ALA A 38 -9.21 -7.16 10.13
N SER A 39 -9.72 -5.93 9.99
CA SER A 39 -9.28 -4.75 10.74
C SER A 39 -10.48 -3.91 11.20
N PRO A 40 -10.70 -3.73 12.51
CA PRO A 40 -11.79 -2.89 13.01
C PRO A 40 -11.74 -1.46 12.47
N LEU A 41 -10.53 -0.91 12.30
CA LEU A 41 -10.34 0.41 11.71
C LEU A 41 -10.73 0.43 10.22
N ALA A 42 -10.30 -0.56 9.44
CA ALA A 42 -10.59 -0.59 8.00
C ALA A 42 -12.09 -0.77 7.79
N GLN A 43 -12.69 -1.70 8.54
CA GLN A 43 -14.13 -1.96 8.52
C GLN A 43 -14.92 -0.68 8.81
N ALA A 44 -14.59 0.04 9.89
CA ALA A 44 -15.27 1.29 10.23
C ALA A 44 -15.16 2.36 9.13
N ILE A 45 -14.01 2.41 8.43
CA ILE A 45 -13.84 3.31 7.27
C ILE A 45 -14.69 2.86 6.08
N PHE A 46 -14.74 1.56 5.78
CA PHE A 46 -15.58 1.02 4.71
C PHE A 46 -17.08 1.15 5.00
N ASP A 47 -17.49 1.09 6.27
CA ASP A 47 -18.89 1.25 6.72
C ASP A 47 -19.46 2.65 6.43
N THR A 48 -18.62 3.63 6.07
CA THR A 48 -19.07 4.92 5.51
C THR A 48 -19.83 4.74 4.19
N GLY A 49 -19.57 3.65 3.45
CA GLY A 49 -20.13 3.38 2.13
C GLY A 49 -19.55 4.22 1.00
N GLU A 50 -18.56 5.08 1.30
CA GLU A 50 -17.98 6.07 0.37
C GLU A 50 -16.53 5.75 -0.02
N VAL A 51 -15.98 4.62 0.44
CA VAL A 51 -14.57 4.24 0.31
C VAL A 51 -14.42 2.97 -0.51
N VAL A 52 -13.38 2.93 -1.36
CA VAL A 52 -13.05 1.76 -2.19
C VAL A 52 -11.72 1.10 -1.82
N ASN A 53 -10.84 1.82 -1.12
CA ASN A 53 -9.57 1.28 -0.67
C ASN A 53 -9.12 1.93 0.64
N VAL A 54 -8.58 1.13 1.55
CA VAL A 54 -7.87 1.59 2.74
C VAL A 54 -6.50 0.93 2.76
N PHE A 55 -5.46 1.72 2.98
CA PHE A 55 -4.09 1.24 3.00
C PHE A 55 -3.35 1.71 4.25
N TYR A 56 -2.69 0.79 4.94
CA TYR A 56 -1.88 1.07 6.11
C TYR A 56 -0.40 1.06 5.75
N GLY A 57 0.22 2.23 5.89
CA GLY A 57 1.67 2.40 5.85
C GLY A 57 2.28 2.40 7.25
N TRP A 58 3.57 2.70 7.33
CA TRP A 58 4.35 2.71 8.58
C TRP A 58 3.71 3.61 9.66
N ASP A 59 3.43 4.86 9.32
CA ASP A 59 2.93 5.91 10.21
C ASP A 59 1.74 6.68 9.63
N PHE A 60 1.10 6.13 8.59
CA PHE A 60 -0.01 6.75 7.91
C PHE A 60 -1.08 5.74 7.50
N VAL A 61 -2.29 6.25 7.30
CA VAL A 61 -3.40 5.53 6.65
C VAL A 61 -3.77 6.31 5.40
N THR A 62 -3.78 5.65 4.25
CA THR A 62 -4.32 6.21 3.01
C THR A 62 -5.73 5.68 2.81
N VAL A 63 -6.66 6.58 2.46
CA VAL A 63 -8.04 6.20 2.13
C VAL A 63 -8.34 6.71 0.73
N THR A 64 -8.91 5.86 -0.11
CA THR A 64 -9.35 6.19 -1.46
C THR A 64 -10.86 6.20 -1.53
N ALA A 65 -11.42 7.36 -1.87
CA ALA A 65 -12.86 7.56 -2.01
C ALA A 65 -13.40 6.92 -3.29
N ALA A 66 -14.67 6.51 -3.26
CA ALA A 66 -15.39 6.03 -4.43
C ALA A 66 -15.56 7.16 -5.49
N PRO A 67 -15.72 6.82 -6.78
CA PRO A 67 -15.92 7.82 -7.83
C PRO A 67 -17.10 8.75 -7.53
N GLY A 68 -16.85 10.07 -7.56
CA GLY A 68 -17.88 11.09 -7.35
C GLY A 68 -18.13 11.49 -5.90
N VAL A 69 -17.45 10.88 -4.93
CA VAL A 69 -17.49 11.28 -3.52
C VAL A 69 -16.72 12.59 -3.30
N ASP A 70 -17.28 13.49 -2.51
CA ASP A 70 -16.62 14.74 -2.09
C ASP A 70 -15.89 14.56 -0.75
N TRP A 71 -14.57 14.76 -0.79
CA TRP A 71 -13.72 14.74 0.39
C TRP A 71 -14.11 15.76 1.46
N SER A 72 -14.81 16.85 1.12
CA SER A 72 -15.29 17.80 2.12
C SER A 72 -16.25 17.18 3.15
N ALA A 73 -17.03 16.17 2.72
CA ALA A 73 -17.98 15.44 3.54
C ALA A 73 -17.39 14.15 4.14
N LEU A 74 -16.55 13.44 3.37
CA LEU A 74 -15.93 12.18 3.83
C LEU A 74 -14.80 12.42 4.85
N LYS A 75 -13.99 13.48 4.66
CA LYS A 75 -12.82 13.73 5.51
C LYS A 75 -13.15 13.87 7.01
N PRO A 76 -14.19 14.62 7.43
CA PRO A 76 -14.58 14.67 8.84
C PRO A 76 -14.98 13.30 9.42
N GLN A 77 -15.63 12.43 8.63
CA GLN A 77 -16.02 11.09 9.06
C GLN A 77 -14.79 10.21 9.29
N VAL A 78 -13.87 10.18 8.33
CA VAL A 78 -12.61 9.42 8.44
C VAL A 78 -11.77 9.92 9.63
N HIS A 79 -11.71 11.24 9.87
CA HIS A 79 -11.05 11.81 11.05
C HIS A 79 -11.65 11.31 12.35
N ALA A 80 -12.98 11.27 12.46
CA ALA A 80 -13.65 10.80 13.66
C ALA A 80 -13.36 9.32 13.93
N ILE A 81 -13.39 8.48 12.89
CA ILE A 81 -13.10 7.04 12.97
C ILE A 81 -11.65 6.79 13.42
N LEU A 82 -10.69 7.45 12.77
CA LEU A 82 -9.27 7.31 13.13
C LEU A 82 -9.00 7.80 14.56
N LEU A 83 -9.62 8.93 14.95
CA LEU A 83 -9.48 9.47 16.30
C LEU A 83 -10.01 8.49 17.34
N ASP A 84 -11.23 7.96 17.13
CA ASP A 84 -11.85 7.00 18.04
C ASP A 84 -11.00 5.72 18.16
N HIS A 85 -10.59 5.13 17.04
CA HIS A 85 -9.75 3.93 17.02
C HIS A 85 -8.44 4.12 17.78
N PHE A 86 -7.73 5.22 17.53
CA PHE A 86 -6.43 5.43 18.12
C PHE A 86 -6.48 5.92 19.58
N VAL A 87 -7.53 6.64 19.98
CA VAL A 87 -7.77 7.05 21.38
C VAL A 87 -8.24 5.88 22.23
N SER A 88 -9.09 4.99 21.68
CA SER A 88 -9.53 3.78 22.37
C SER A 88 -8.47 2.69 22.45
N GLU A 89 -7.36 2.84 21.71
CA GLU A 89 -6.31 1.84 21.55
C GLU A 89 -6.87 0.49 21.07
N ALA A 90 -7.93 0.54 20.25
CA ALA A 90 -8.50 -0.63 19.64
C ALA A 90 -7.44 -1.38 18.81
N PRO A 91 -7.48 -2.72 18.77
CA PRO A 91 -6.51 -3.49 18.01
C PRO A 91 -6.65 -3.17 16.52
N LEU A 92 -5.51 -2.98 15.84
CA LEU A 92 -5.49 -2.67 14.41
C LEU A 92 -6.05 -3.83 13.57
N PHE A 93 -5.91 -5.06 14.06
CA PHE A 93 -6.43 -6.27 13.43
C PHE A 93 -7.36 -7.01 14.39
N THR A 94 -8.40 -7.64 13.85
CA THR A 94 -9.21 -8.57 14.62
C THR A 94 -8.33 -9.75 15.04
N GLY A 95 -8.22 -10.02 16.34
CA GLY A 95 -7.47 -11.17 16.83
C GLY A 95 -8.07 -12.46 16.30
N GLY A 96 -7.25 -13.34 15.72
CA GLY A 96 -7.67 -14.72 15.46
C GLY A 96 -8.08 -15.37 16.79
N SER A 97 -9.21 -16.07 16.80
CA SER A 97 -9.54 -16.98 17.91
C SER A 97 -8.35 -17.92 18.13
N ALA A 98 -7.97 -18.13 19.40
CA ALA A 98 -6.90 -19.04 19.78
C ALA A 98 -7.00 -20.37 19.00
N ASP A 99 -5.89 -20.79 18.39
CA ASP A 99 -5.75 -21.78 17.30
C ASP A 99 -5.89 -21.21 15.88
N GLY A 100 -4.83 -20.60 15.37
CA GLY A 100 -4.76 -20.30 13.94
C GLY A 100 -3.67 -19.31 13.57
N ILE A 101 -2.48 -19.85 13.27
CA ILE A 101 -1.69 -19.48 12.10
C ILE A 101 -1.31 -17.99 12.02
N THR A 102 -0.03 -17.70 12.28
CA THR A 102 0.68 -16.59 11.62
C THR A 102 0.14 -16.45 10.22
N VAL A 103 -0.52 -15.34 9.89
CA VAL A 103 -0.84 -14.99 8.50
C VAL A 103 0.50 -15.12 7.76
N PRO A 104 0.72 -16.19 6.96
CA PRO A 104 1.77 -16.08 5.98
C PRO A 104 1.35 -14.86 5.17
N PRO A 105 2.26 -13.96 4.78
CA PRO A 105 1.90 -12.97 3.79
C PRO A 105 1.21 -13.77 2.69
N GLU A 106 -0.08 -13.48 2.49
CA GLU A 106 -0.93 -14.02 1.43
C GLU A 106 0.00 -14.40 0.30
N GLU A 107 0.22 -15.71 0.05
CA GLU A 107 1.26 -16.22 -0.86
C GLU A 107 1.53 -15.16 -1.91
N THR A 108 2.59 -14.36 -1.73
CA THR A 108 2.71 -13.04 -2.36
C THR A 108 2.49 -13.26 -3.82
N GLN A 109 1.28 -13.02 -4.35
CA GLN A 109 0.80 -13.69 -5.57
C GLN A 109 1.80 -13.46 -6.69
N MET A 110 2.72 -14.40 -6.84
CA MET A 110 3.91 -14.15 -7.64
C MET A 110 3.41 -14.25 -9.07
N ALA A 111 3.64 -13.18 -9.83
CA ALA A 111 3.31 -13.19 -11.25
C ALA A 111 4.17 -14.23 -11.98
N VAL A 112 5.40 -14.41 -11.50
CA VAL A 112 6.37 -15.40 -11.99
C VAL A 112 7.18 -15.94 -10.82
N GLU A 113 7.58 -17.21 -10.88
CA GLU A 113 8.48 -17.80 -9.89
C GLU A 113 9.91 -17.28 -10.10
N ASP A 114 10.57 -16.91 -9.01
CA ASP A 114 11.97 -16.52 -9.04
C ASP A 114 12.87 -17.73 -9.31
N ARG A 115 13.89 -17.54 -10.15
CA ARG A 115 14.90 -18.56 -10.43
C ARG A 115 16.09 -18.39 -9.50
N GLU A 116 16.63 -19.49 -8.97
CA GLU A 116 17.81 -19.47 -8.10
C GLU A 116 19.04 -18.83 -8.77
N GLU A 117 19.17 -18.96 -10.09
CA GLU A 117 20.26 -18.36 -10.87
C GLU A 117 20.19 -16.82 -10.93
N ASP A 118 19.02 -16.23 -10.66
CA ASP A 118 18.82 -14.78 -10.63
C ASP A 118 18.91 -14.20 -9.20
N ALA A 119 19.25 -15.01 -8.18
CA ALA A 119 19.17 -14.60 -6.78
C ALA A 119 19.95 -13.31 -6.45
N GLU A 120 21.12 -13.10 -7.04
CA GLU A 120 21.91 -11.87 -6.86
C GLU A 120 21.25 -10.64 -7.51
N ILE A 121 20.59 -10.84 -8.65
CA ILE A 121 19.84 -9.80 -9.36
C ILE A 121 18.60 -9.42 -8.55
N ILE A 122 17.86 -10.43 -8.07
CA ILE A 122 16.67 -10.26 -7.23
C ILE A 122 17.01 -9.55 -5.93
N ALA A 123 18.13 -9.90 -5.28
CA ALA A 123 18.61 -9.22 -4.09
C ALA A 123 18.88 -7.73 -4.37
N SER A 124 19.54 -7.43 -5.50
CA SER A 124 19.82 -6.06 -5.92
C SER A 124 18.55 -5.26 -6.24
N ILE A 125 17.58 -5.89 -6.91
CA ILE A 125 16.25 -5.29 -7.16
C ILE A 125 15.59 -4.96 -5.83
N ASN A 126 15.48 -5.93 -4.92
CA ASN A 126 14.82 -5.74 -3.62
C ASN A 126 15.50 -4.66 -2.77
N GLU A 127 16.83 -4.57 -2.79
CA GLU A 127 17.57 -3.49 -2.11
C GLU A 127 17.21 -2.11 -2.67
N LEU A 128 17.13 -1.96 -3.99
CA LEU A 128 16.73 -0.69 -4.62
C LEU A 128 15.27 -0.33 -4.35
N LEU A 129 14.39 -1.34 -4.36
CA LEU A 129 12.99 -1.14 -4.01
C LEU A 129 12.90 -0.59 -2.58
N GLU A 130 13.57 -1.23 -1.62
CA GLU A 130 13.53 -0.86 -0.20
C GLU A 130 14.18 0.50 0.08
N THR A 131 15.37 0.74 -0.47
CA THR A 131 16.18 1.90 -0.08
C THR A 131 15.84 3.19 -0.83
N ARG A 132 15.21 3.09 -2.01
CA ARG A 132 14.97 4.25 -2.89
C ARG A 132 13.54 4.41 -3.34
N ILE A 133 12.89 3.33 -3.76
CA ILE A 133 11.58 3.42 -4.40
C ILE A 133 10.47 3.48 -3.35
N ARG A 134 10.41 2.53 -2.41
CA ARG A 134 9.39 2.48 -1.34
C ARG A 134 9.33 3.77 -0.52
N PRO A 135 10.46 4.42 -0.14
CA PRO A 135 10.40 5.70 0.57
C PRO A 135 9.70 6.80 -0.22
N ALA A 136 9.95 6.88 -1.53
CA ALA A 136 9.30 7.86 -2.39
C ALA A 136 7.80 7.56 -2.54
N VAL A 137 7.45 6.30 -2.76
CA VAL A 137 6.05 5.85 -2.92
C VAL A 137 5.24 6.00 -1.63
N ALA A 138 5.85 5.75 -0.47
CA ALA A 138 5.25 6.01 0.85
C ALA A 138 5.02 7.51 1.10
N GLY A 139 5.92 8.36 0.59
CA GLY A 139 5.70 9.81 0.54
C GLY A 139 4.39 10.17 -0.15
N ASP A 140 4.12 9.51 -1.28
CA ASP A 140 2.89 9.67 -2.08
C ASP A 140 1.66 8.93 -1.50
N GLY A 141 1.81 8.23 -0.36
CA GLY A 141 0.71 7.53 0.31
C GLY A 141 0.41 6.13 -0.25
N GLY A 142 1.36 5.49 -0.91
CA GLY A 142 1.24 4.11 -1.40
C GLY A 142 2.39 3.23 -0.94
N ASP A 143 2.49 2.05 -1.56
CA ASP A 143 3.64 1.16 -1.47
C ASP A 143 3.75 0.32 -2.75
N ILE A 144 4.83 -0.44 -2.87
CA ILE A 144 5.02 -1.41 -3.95
C ILE A 144 5.28 -2.80 -3.39
N ALA A 145 4.59 -3.79 -3.95
CA ALA A 145 4.84 -5.19 -3.68
C ALA A 145 5.62 -5.81 -4.85
N TYR A 146 6.73 -6.47 -4.55
CA TYR A 146 7.46 -7.28 -5.51
C TYR A 146 6.70 -8.60 -5.78
N ARG A 147 6.61 -8.99 -7.06
CA ARG A 147 5.83 -10.14 -7.53
C ARG A 147 6.62 -11.09 -8.43
N GLY A 148 7.94 -10.94 -8.48
CA GLY A 148 8.83 -11.84 -9.17
C GLY A 148 9.66 -11.19 -10.28
N PHE A 149 10.67 -11.92 -10.71
CA PHE A 149 11.56 -11.54 -11.81
C PHE A 149 11.81 -12.74 -12.72
N SER A 150 11.60 -12.55 -14.03
CA SER A 150 11.93 -13.55 -15.05
C SER A 150 12.30 -12.87 -16.36
N ASP A 151 13.34 -13.38 -17.04
CA ASP A 151 13.75 -12.96 -18.38
C ASP A 151 13.96 -11.44 -18.52
N GLY A 152 14.51 -10.79 -17.48
CA GLY A 152 14.72 -9.34 -17.45
C GLY A 152 13.47 -8.52 -17.15
N VAL A 153 12.33 -9.15 -16.83
CA VAL A 153 11.07 -8.47 -16.50
C VAL A 153 10.82 -8.54 -15.00
N VAL A 154 10.69 -7.37 -14.37
CA VAL A 154 10.31 -7.23 -12.96
C VAL A 154 8.80 -7.03 -12.86
N TYR A 155 8.13 -7.86 -12.08
CA TYR A 155 6.70 -7.76 -11.84
C TYR A 155 6.45 -7.09 -10.48
N LEU A 156 5.67 -6.00 -10.48
CA LEU A 156 5.34 -5.23 -9.28
C LEU A 156 3.84 -4.99 -9.20
N THR A 157 3.30 -4.92 -7.99
CA THR A 157 1.96 -4.38 -7.72
C THR A 157 2.09 -3.04 -7.02
N LEU A 158 1.41 -2.00 -7.52
CA LEU A 158 1.29 -0.72 -6.82
C LEU A 158 0.11 -0.79 -5.84
N GLN A 159 0.29 -0.26 -4.63
CA GLN A 159 -0.69 -0.30 -3.55
C GLN A 159 -1.04 1.10 -3.02
N GLY A 160 -2.17 1.22 -2.33
CA GLY A 160 -2.61 2.47 -1.71
C GLY A 160 -2.90 3.56 -2.73
N ALA A 161 -2.43 4.79 -2.51
CA ALA A 161 -2.72 5.91 -3.43
C ALA A 161 -2.23 5.68 -4.87
N CYS A 162 -1.20 4.84 -5.03
CA CYS A 162 -0.59 4.51 -6.32
C CYS A 162 -1.40 3.46 -7.10
N ALA A 163 -2.28 2.71 -6.44
CA ALA A 163 -3.18 1.77 -7.08
C ALA A 163 -4.26 2.53 -7.88
N GLY A 164 -4.38 2.22 -9.18
CA GLY A 164 -5.46 2.75 -10.02
C GLY A 164 -5.40 4.25 -10.35
N CYS A 165 -4.29 4.95 -10.10
CA CYS A 165 -4.16 6.37 -10.43
C CYS A 165 -3.82 6.59 -11.92
N PRO A 166 -4.78 7.00 -12.78
CA PRO A 166 -4.56 7.04 -14.24
C PRO A 166 -3.49 8.06 -14.65
N SER A 167 -3.27 9.12 -13.87
CA SER A 167 -2.24 10.13 -14.14
C SER A 167 -0.84 9.73 -13.68
N SER A 168 -0.73 8.84 -12.69
CA SER A 168 0.54 8.57 -11.99
C SER A 168 1.06 7.17 -12.23
N THR A 169 0.22 6.18 -12.56
CA THR A 169 0.65 4.79 -12.77
C THR A 169 1.66 4.68 -13.92
N ALA A 170 1.46 5.38 -15.04
CA ALA A 170 2.38 5.33 -16.17
C ALA A 170 3.73 6.01 -15.85
N THR A 171 3.69 7.20 -15.25
CA THR A 171 4.89 7.99 -14.92
C THR A 171 5.71 7.31 -13.82
N LEU A 172 5.05 6.81 -12.77
CA LEU A 172 5.71 6.10 -11.67
C LEU A 172 6.34 4.81 -12.17
N LYS A 173 5.61 4.02 -12.97
CA LYS A 173 6.15 2.82 -13.62
C LYS A 173 7.42 3.15 -14.41
N HIS A 174 7.38 4.21 -15.23
CA HIS A 174 8.54 4.60 -16.04
C HIS A 174 9.73 5.07 -15.19
N GLY A 175 9.47 5.78 -14.09
CA GLY A 175 10.50 6.19 -13.14
C GLY A 175 11.16 4.99 -12.45
N ILE A 176 10.36 4.03 -11.98
CA ILE A 176 10.84 2.78 -11.38
C ILE A 176 11.67 1.98 -12.39
N GLU A 177 11.15 1.79 -13.60
CA GLU A 177 11.84 1.05 -14.66
C GLU A 177 13.19 1.70 -15.02
N SER A 178 13.22 3.02 -15.15
CA SER A 178 14.45 3.76 -15.47
C SER A 178 15.50 3.63 -14.37
N LEU A 179 15.08 3.65 -13.11
CA LEU A 179 15.98 3.48 -11.96
C LEU A 179 16.52 2.06 -11.89
N LEU A 180 15.66 1.05 -12.02
CA LEU A 180 16.06 -0.35 -11.99
C LEU A 180 17.03 -0.66 -13.14
N LYS A 181 16.73 -0.21 -14.37
CA LYS A 181 17.64 -0.35 -15.53
C LYS A 181 19.02 0.28 -15.30
N HIS A 182 19.07 1.40 -14.58
CA HIS A 182 20.33 2.11 -14.34
C HIS A 182 21.24 1.36 -13.36
N TYR A 183 20.67 0.73 -12.34
CA TYR A 183 21.43 0.06 -11.28
C TYR A 183 21.52 -1.46 -11.46
N VAL A 184 20.61 -2.07 -12.23
CA VAL A 184 20.53 -3.50 -12.53
C VAL A 184 20.37 -3.66 -14.05
N PRO A 185 21.47 -3.71 -14.81
CA PRO A 185 21.46 -3.75 -16.29
C PRO A 185 20.69 -4.95 -16.89
N GLU A 186 20.48 -6.01 -16.11
CA GLU A 186 19.71 -7.19 -16.48
C GLU A 186 18.20 -6.92 -16.56
N VAL A 187 17.72 -5.86 -15.91
CA VAL A 187 16.32 -5.44 -16.01
C VAL A 187 16.08 -4.76 -17.34
N VAL A 188 15.14 -5.29 -18.11
CA VAL A 188 14.72 -4.82 -19.44
C VAL A 188 13.34 -4.16 -19.40
N GLU A 189 12.48 -4.56 -18.46
CA GLU A 189 11.11 -4.03 -18.36
C GLU A 189 10.55 -4.16 -16.94
N VAL A 190 9.67 -3.25 -16.55
CA VAL A 190 8.80 -3.42 -15.37
C VAL A 190 7.37 -3.66 -15.85
N ARG A 191 6.63 -4.59 -15.22
CA ARG A 191 5.21 -4.85 -15.51
C ARG A 191 4.38 -4.85 -14.24
N ALA A 192 3.09 -4.54 -14.41
CA ALA A 192 2.11 -4.76 -13.35
C ALA A 192 1.81 -6.26 -13.27
N ALA A 193 1.79 -6.80 -12.06
CA ALA A 193 1.33 -8.14 -11.74
C ALA A 193 -0.19 -8.19 -11.58
#